data_AF-A0A2D8N6N6-F1
#
_entry.id   AF-A0A2D8N6N6-F1
#
_cell.length_a   1.000
_cell.length_b   1.000
_cell.length_c   1.000
_cell.angle_alpha   90.00
_cell.angle_beta   90.00
_cell.angle_gamma   90.00
#
_symmetry.space_group_name_H-M   'P 1'
#
loop_
_entity.id
_entity.type
_entity.pdbx_description
1 polymer ?
#
loop_
_entity_poly.entity_id
_entity_poly.type
_entity_poly.pdbx_seq_one_letter_code
_entity_poly.pdbx_strand_id
1 'polypeptide(L)'
;MSLDRGSPDSVYRQKQLKVGLPLYYMVIAFVPILLEAQLFTNRLLTHLVFLFIPIQIFAQSTVELEDFNSAYLEYGNTRDSNPEIAREAARRAYSIGRRIFGETNERTAMLAVNYAILLQDEAESQEVLDEAVTIYQEIFGFGNEAMIDPLSNLGQMLADFDRIHLASQYYARSLQLGKAHLGGNASKVGAISLELGALALRAEQFDTAYSRIIEAREILLSYFDAGSRSNLVRANLLLGDYFLKTKQYEQAVEPLLIALQWLSRYPNANITLQNRVALIEAYENLGMSEESTEHCLSIGSSRRVRENERLRPLYTVELDTAELPAASYKEDDLRVAFTVDREGFVRDPVVIGNVDNEILKTHLLHAVRKFRFAPRFVDGDAVTTQNQEYVFRN
;
A
#
# COMPACT_ATOMS: atom_id res chain seq x y z
N MET A 1 -29.09 14.61 -47.91
CA MET A 1 -29.58 13.22 -47.78
C MET A 1 -29.12 12.74 -46.41
N SER A 2 -29.93 12.63 -45.35
CA SER A 2 -31.25 12.02 -45.15
C SER A 2 -31.20 10.49 -44.99
N LEU A 3 -31.42 10.03 -43.75
CA LEU A 3 -31.87 8.67 -43.36
C LEU A 3 -30.81 7.55 -43.55
N ASP A 4 -30.82 6.42 -42.83
CA ASP A 4 -31.72 6.00 -41.74
C ASP A 4 -31.04 5.06 -40.71
N ARG A 5 -31.72 4.89 -39.57
CA ARG A 5 -31.75 3.78 -38.59
C ARG A 5 -30.82 2.56 -38.76
N GLY A 6 -30.32 2.07 -37.61
CA GLY A 6 -29.81 0.69 -37.51
C GLY A 6 -29.25 0.25 -36.15
N SER A 7 -30.01 0.34 -35.05
CA SER A 7 -29.77 -0.59 -33.92
C SER A 7 -30.45 -1.93 -34.23
N PRO A 8 -29.85 -3.05 -33.81
CA PRO A 8 -30.65 -4.00 -33.03
C PRO A 8 -29.87 -4.67 -31.88
N ASP A 9 -30.60 -4.88 -30.79
CA ASP A 9 -30.26 -5.82 -29.74
C ASP A 9 -30.19 -7.28 -30.23
N SER A 10 -29.70 -8.14 -29.33
CA SER A 10 -29.86 -9.60 -29.27
C SER A 10 -28.86 -10.50 -30.01
N VAL A 11 -27.98 -11.15 -29.22
CA VAL A 11 -27.91 -12.63 -29.17
C VAL A 11 -27.71 -13.08 -27.72
N TYR A 12 -28.81 -13.27 -26.99
CA TYR A 12 -28.86 -14.11 -25.78
C TYR A 12 -29.81 -15.28 -26.06
N ARG A 13 -29.28 -16.46 -26.41
CA ARG A 13 -29.96 -17.78 -26.36
C ARG A 13 -28.89 -18.84 -26.18
N GLN A 14 -28.80 -19.51 -25.03
CA GLN A 14 -29.56 -20.73 -24.74
C GLN A 14 -29.58 -21.77 -25.88
N LYS A 15 -28.80 -22.84 -25.69
CA LYS A 15 -29.20 -24.21 -26.06
C LYS A 15 -28.80 -25.18 -24.96
N GLN A 16 -29.76 -25.52 -24.10
CA GLN A 16 -29.77 -26.81 -23.40
C GLN A 16 -30.32 -27.91 -24.33
N LEU A 17 -30.35 -29.14 -23.80
CA LEU A 17 -31.09 -30.33 -24.29
C LEU A 17 -30.35 -31.13 -25.39
N LYS A 18 -30.29 -32.47 -25.37
CA LYS A 18 -30.70 -33.47 -24.35
C LYS A 18 -30.18 -34.88 -24.71
N VAL A 19 -30.10 -35.73 -23.67
CA VAL A 19 -30.47 -37.18 -23.62
C VAL A 19 -29.47 -38.25 -24.10
N GLY A 20 -29.35 -39.32 -23.28
CA GLY A 20 -28.63 -40.55 -23.63
C GLY A 20 -28.40 -41.58 -22.49
N LEU A 21 -29.38 -41.88 -21.62
CA LEU A 21 -29.38 -43.12 -20.81
C LEU A 21 -30.03 -44.27 -21.63
N PRO A 22 -29.69 -45.57 -21.43
CA PRO A 22 -30.08 -46.39 -20.26
C PRO A 22 -28.92 -47.22 -19.65
N LEU A 23 -28.87 -47.57 -18.35
CA LEU A 23 -29.73 -48.46 -17.54
C LEU A 23 -29.59 -49.96 -17.88
N TYR A 24 -29.13 -50.80 -16.93
CA TYR A 24 -29.71 -52.13 -16.58
C TYR A 24 -28.99 -52.79 -15.35
N TYR A 25 -29.72 -52.96 -14.23
CA TYR A 25 -29.68 -53.99 -13.14
C TYR A 25 -28.33 -54.47 -12.53
N MET A 26 -28.23 -54.93 -11.28
CA MET A 26 -29.22 -55.60 -10.42
C MET A 26 -28.94 -55.43 -8.91
N VAL A 27 -30.00 -55.42 -8.10
CA VAL A 27 -29.99 -55.65 -6.63
C VAL A 27 -30.97 -56.78 -6.35
N ILE A 28 -30.69 -57.70 -5.39
CA ILE A 28 -31.64 -58.33 -4.42
C ILE A 28 -31.06 -59.59 -3.70
N ALA A 29 -31.30 -59.63 -2.37
CA ALA A 29 -31.43 -60.76 -1.41
C ALA A 29 -30.30 -61.78 -1.07
N PHE A 30 -29.82 -61.69 0.19
CA PHE A 30 -30.14 -62.57 1.35
C PHE A 30 -30.21 -64.12 1.21
N VAL A 31 -29.40 -64.87 2.01
CA VAL A 31 -29.78 -65.80 3.12
C VAL A 31 -28.56 -66.66 3.62
N PRO A 32 -28.43 -67.05 4.91
CA PRO A 32 -27.19 -67.64 5.48
C PRO A 32 -27.29 -69.09 6.05
N ILE A 33 -26.17 -69.85 6.05
CA ILE A 33 -25.91 -71.15 6.76
C ILE A 33 -24.37 -71.29 6.95
N LEU A 34 -23.74 -72.06 7.87
CA LEU A 34 -23.85 -72.31 9.33
C LEU A 34 -22.68 -73.27 9.75
N LEU A 35 -22.19 -73.24 11.00
CA LEU A 35 -21.20 -74.18 11.62
C LEU A 35 -19.75 -74.12 11.03
N GLU A 36 -18.64 -74.39 11.76
CA GLU A 36 -18.41 -75.10 13.04
C GLU A 36 -17.45 -74.41 14.04
N ALA A 37 -17.66 -74.72 15.32
CA ALA A 37 -16.70 -75.05 16.40
C ALA A 37 -15.41 -74.20 16.61
N GLN A 38 -15.37 -73.34 17.63
CA GLN A 38 -14.85 -73.64 19.00
C GLN A 38 -13.31 -73.82 19.13
N LEU A 39 -12.62 -72.82 19.73
CA LEU A 39 -11.93 -72.94 21.04
C LEU A 39 -11.04 -71.70 21.39
N PHE A 40 -10.80 -71.52 22.70
CA PHE A 40 -9.83 -70.62 23.35
C PHE A 40 -9.94 -69.09 23.25
N THR A 41 -10.87 -68.58 24.07
CA THR A 41 -10.70 -67.46 25.02
C THR A 41 -9.27 -66.91 25.25
N ASN A 42 -9.03 -65.63 24.88
CA ASN A 42 -8.27 -64.57 25.62
C ASN A 42 -7.62 -63.51 24.70
N ARG A 43 -8.40 -62.67 24.00
CA ARG A 43 -7.91 -61.40 23.37
C ARG A 43 -8.95 -60.25 23.33
N LEU A 44 -9.91 -60.23 24.26
CA LEU A 44 -10.97 -59.21 24.27
C LEU A 44 -10.55 -57.85 24.88
N LEU A 45 -9.31 -57.69 25.34
CA LEU A 45 -8.80 -56.45 25.93
C LEU A 45 -7.86 -55.63 25.01
N THR A 46 -7.41 -56.17 23.87
CA THR A 46 -6.44 -55.51 22.98
C THR A 46 -7.04 -54.75 21.79
N HIS A 47 -8.35 -54.83 21.56
CA HIS A 47 -9.02 -54.16 20.43
C HIS A 47 -9.93 -52.99 20.82
N LEU A 48 -10.12 -52.71 22.11
CA LEU A 48 -10.89 -51.55 22.59
C LEU A 48 -10.07 -50.24 22.61
N VAL A 49 -8.74 -50.33 22.55
CA VAL A 49 -7.83 -49.16 22.54
C VAL A 49 -7.80 -48.45 21.18
N PHE A 50 -8.01 -49.18 20.07
CA PHE A 50 -7.90 -48.62 18.71
C PHE A 50 -9.13 -47.84 18.22
N LEU A 51 -10.23 -47.83 18.97
CA LEU A 51 -11.46 -47.09 18.61
C LEU A 51 -11.54 -45.70 19.27
N PHE A 52 -10.83 -45.48 20.38
CA PHE A 52 -10.76 -44.17 21.05
C PHE A 52 -9.69 -43.25 20.46
N ILE A 53 -8.54 -43.81 20.04
CA ILE A 53 -7.43 -43.05 19.45
C ILE A 53 -7.87 -42.21 18.23
N PRO A 54 -8.54 -42.75 17.19
CA PRO A 54 -8.96 -41.93 16.06
C PRO A 54 -9.98 -40.86 16.45
N ILE A 55 -10.93 -41.16 17.35
CA ILE A 55 -11.96 -40.18 17.77
C ILE A 55 -11.33 -39.01 18.53
N GLN A 56 -10.38 -39.27 19.43
CA GLN A 56 -9.71 -38.19 20.17
C GLN A 56 -8.76 -37.36 19.29
N ILE A 57 -8.04 -37.97 18.35
CA ILE A 57 -7.20 -37.24 17.39
C ILE A 57 -8.05 -36.34 16.50
N PHE A 58 -9.20 -36.82 16.00
CA PHE A 58 -10.13 -36.00 15.21
C PHE A 58 -10.80 -34.90 16.04
N ALA A 59 -11.18 -35.16 17.29
CA ALA A 59 -11.76 -34.14 18.17
C ALA A 59 -10.73 -33.05 18.56
N GLN A 60 -9.49 -33.45 18.85
CA GLN A 60 -8.41 -32.51 19.16
C GLN A 60 -8.08 -31.63 17.95
N SER A 61 -7.99 -32.20 16.74
CA SER A 61 -7.69 -31.41 15.54
C SER A 61 -8.84 -30.46 15.17
N THR A 62 -10.10 -30.78 15.48
CA THR A 62 -11.21 -29.81 15.33
C THR A 62 -11.12 -28.65 16.31
N VAL A 63 -10.78 -28.90 17.58
CA VAL A 63 -10.63 -27.82 18.59
C VAL A 63 -9.42 -26.94 18.27
N GLU A 64 -8.28 -27.53 17.92
CA GLU A 64 -7.09 -26.77 17.53
C GLU A 64 -7.34 -25.90 16.29
N LEU A 65 -8.13 -26.37 15.33
CA LEU A 65 -8.53 -25.58 14.17
C LEU A 65 -9.48 -24.43 14.52
N GLU A 66 -10.40 -24.62 15.46
CA GLU A 66 -11.26 -23.56 15.98
C GLU A 66 -10.44 -22.49 16.74
N ASP A 67 -9.53 -22.90 17.63
CA ASP A 67 -8.62 -22.00 18.35
C ASP A 67 -7.69 -21.23 17.38
N PHE A 68 -7.16 -21.90 16.36
CA PHE A 68 -6.38 -21.25 15.29
C PHE A 68 -7.20 -20.20 14.55
N ASN A 69 -8.40 -20.55 14.10
CA ASN A 69 -9.28 -19.62 13.38
C ASN A 69 -9.66 -18.42 14.26
N SER A 70 -9.94 -18.65 15.54
CA SER A 70 -10.22 -17.58 16.52
C SER A 70 -9.03 -16.62 16.68
N ALA A 71 -7.82 -17.15 16.88
CA ALA A 71 -6.60 -16.35 17.00
C ALA A 71 -6.27 -15.59 15.70
N TYR A 72 -6.44 -16.21 14.53
CA TYR A 72 -6.20 -15.56 13.24
C TYR A 72 -7.21 -14.44 12.94
N LEU A 73 -8.48 -14.64 13.29
CA LEU A 73 -9.51 -13.60 13.19
C LEU A 73 -9.29 -12.46 14.19
N GLU A 74 -8.89 -12.75 15.43
CA GLU A 74 -8.54 -11.73 16.42
C GLU A 74 -7.35 -10.88 15.95
N TYR A 75 -6.29 -11.50 15.43
CA TYR A 75 -5.18 -10.80 14.76
C TYR A 75 -5.72 -9.86 13.67
N GLY A 76 -6.47 -10.39 12.70
CA GLY A 76 -6.99 -9.59 11.58
C GLY A 76 -7.88 -8.41 12.00
N ASN A 77 -8.68 -8.57 13.05
CA ASN A 77 -9.58 -7.53 13.57
C ASN A 77 -8.87 -6.47 14.43
N THR A 78 -7.74 -6.82 15.06
CA THR A 78 -7.06 -5.94 16.04
C THR A 78 -5.76 -5.32 15.54
N ARG A 79 -5.15 -5.86 14.48
CA ARG A 79 -3.86 -5.42 13.92
C ARG A 79 -3.72 -3.92 13.74
N ASP A 80 -4.77 -3.27 13.25
CA ASP A 80 -4.75 -1.85 12.88
C ASP A 80 -5.30 -0.94 14.01
N SER A 81 -5.66 -1.50 15.18
CA SER A 81 -6.32 -0.76 16.28
C SER A 81 -5.81 -1.07 17.70
N ASN A 82 -5.24 -2.25 17.94
CA ASN A 82 -4.68 -2.67 19.22
C ASN A 82 -3.47 -3.61 19.00
N PRO A 83 -2.25 -3.06 18.84
CA PRO A 83 -1.05 -3.83 18.49
C PRO A 83 -0.70 -4.93 19.51
N GLU A 84 -0.96 -4.72 20.79
CA GLU A 84 -0.65 -5.69 21.85
C GLU A 84 -1.53 -6.94 21.76
N ILE A 85 -2.85 -6.76 21.54
CA ILE A 85 -3.77 -7.88 21.31
C ILE A 85 -3.42 -8.57 19.99
N ALA A 86 -3.14 -7.81 18.94
CA ALA A 86 -2.78 -8.36 17.63
C ALA A 86 -1.51 -9.21 17.68
N ARG A 87 -0.48 -8.77 18.43
CA ARG A 87 0.79 -9.50 18.59
C ARG A 87 0.58 -10.83 19.30
N GLU A 88 -0.18 -10.83 20.39
CA GLU A 88 -0.48 -12.05 21.15
C GLU A 88 -1.39 -12.99 20.34
N ALA A 89 -2.38 -12.47 19.62
CA ALA A 89 -3.22 -13.24 18.70
C ALA A 89 -2.40 -13.87 17.56
N ALA A 90 -1.48 -13.10 16.94
CA ALA A 90 -0.56 -13.61 15.92
C ALA A 90 0.38 -14.68 16.47
N ARG A 91 0.94 -14.50 17.69
CA ARG A 91 1.77 -15.49 18.37
C ARG A 91 1.03 -16.82 18.57
N ARG A 92 -0.24 -16.76 19.04
CA ARG A 92 -1.08 -17.96 19.19
C ARG A 92 -1.43 -18.59 17.84
N ALA A 93 -1.82 -17.80 16.84
CA ALA A 93 -2.12 -18.30 15.50
C ALA A 93 -0.90 -19.00 14.87
N TYR A 94 0.30 -18.45 15.05
CA TYR A 94 1.55 -19.08 14.63
C TYR A 94 1.84 -20.39 15.40
N SER A 95 1.80 -20.36 16.73
CA SER A 95 2.06 -21.54 17.57
C SER A 95 1.08 -22.70 17.34
N ILE A 96 -0.20 -22.40 17.10
CA ILE A 96 -1.21 -23.41 16.79
C ILE A 96 -1.10 -23.86 15.33
N GLY A 97 -0.96 -22.91 14.38
CA GLY A 97 -0.84 -23.20 12.96
C GLY A 97 0.37 -24.08 12.62
N ARG A 98 1.51 -23.86 13.29
CA ARG A 98 2.72 -24.71 13.19
C ARG A 98 2.42 -26.19 13.47
N ARG A 99 1.54 -26.47 14.44
CA ARG A 99 1.12 -27.85 14.80
C ARG A 99 0.11 -28.44 13.82
N ILE A 100 -0.77 -27.62 13.25
CA ILE A 100 -1.80 -28.04 12.27
C ILE A 100 -1.20 -28.27 10.88
N PHE A 101 -0.37 -27.35 10.39
CA PHE A 101 0.17 -27.35 9.03
C PHE A 101 1.53 -28.05 8.93
N GLY A 102 2.23 -28.22 10.06
CA GLY A 102 3.58 -28.77 10.14
C GLY A 102 4.67 -27.70 10.14
N GLU A 103 5.86 -28.11 10.59
CA GLU A 103 7.08 -27.29 10.67
C GLU A 103 7.45 -26.71 9.30
N THR A 104 7.70 -27.58 8.33
CA THR A 104 8.04 -27.21 6.94
C THR A 104 6.79 -26.96 6.10
N ASN A 105 6.09 -25.85 6.37
CA ASN A 105 4.89 -25.45 5.60
C ASN A 105 4.86 -23.95 5.30
N GLU A 106 4.49 -23.59 4.07
CA GLU A 106 4.37 -22.19 3.62
C GLU A 106 3.42 -21.36 4.49
N ARG A 107 2.34 -21.98 4.99
CA ARG A 107 1.40 -21.34 5.92
C ARG A 107 2.04 -21.06 7.28
N THR A 108 2.89 -21.96 7.76
CA THR A 108 3.65 -21.79 9.02
C THR A 108 4.64 -20.63 8.88
N ALA A 109 5.36 -20.53 7.76
CA ALA A 109 6.24 -19.40 7.48
C ALA A 109 5.46 -18.06 7.43
N MET A 110 4.35 -17.99 6.71
CA MET A 110 3.52 -16.78 6.64
C MET A 110 2.96 -16.35 8.00
N LEU A 111 2.60 -17.30 8.87
CA LEU A 111 2.18 -17.00 10.25
C LEU A 111 3.33 -16.47 11.12
N ALA A 112 4.55 -17.01 10.94
CA ALA A 112 5.74 -16.50 11.60
C ALA A 112 6.02 -15.04 11.20
N VAL A 113 5.91 -14.71 9.91
CA VAL A 113 6.02 -13.33 9.41
C VAL A 113 4.97 -12.42 10.05
N ASN A 114 3.70 -12.83 10.06
CA ASN A 114 2.61 -12.05 10.68
C ASN A 114 2.81 -11.79 12.18
N TYR A 115 3.48 -12.70 12.89
CA TYR A 115 3.88 -12.48 14.28
C TYR A 115 5.09 -11.53 14.38
N ALA A 116 6.13 -11.75 13.57
CA ALA A 116 7.38 -11.01 13.63
C ALA A 116 7.23 -9.52 13.30
N ILE A 117 6.37 -9.14 12.34
CA ILE A 117 6.12 -7.73 12.01
C ILE A 117 5.56 -6.94 13.20
N LEU A 118 4.89 -7.61 14.16
CA LEU A 118 4.33 -7.02 15.37
C LEU A 118 5.27 -7.07 16.58
N LEU A 119 6.46 -7.70 16.47
CA LEU A 119 7.49 -7.66 17.51
C LEU A 119 8.13 -6.27 17.57
N GLN A 120 8.17 -5.67 18.76
CA GLN A 120 8.76 -4.35 19.00
C GLN A 120 10.29 -4.39 18.97
N ASP A 121 10.89 -5.45 19.52
CA ASP A 121 12.33 -5.66 19.41
C ASP A 121 12.68 -6.13 17.99
N GLU A 122 13.70 -5.50 17.40
CA GLU A 122 14.09 -5.78 16.02
C GLU A 122 14.94 -7.04 15.89
N ALA A 123 15.68 -7.44 16.91
CA ALA A 123 16.43 -8.69 16.91
C ALA A 123 15.48 -9.90 17.07
N GLU A 124 14.51 -9.84 18.00
CA GLU A 124 13.46 -10.87 18.11
C GLU A 124 12.65 -10.98 16.81
N SER A 125 12.34 -9.85 16.16
CA SER A 125 11.70 -9.83 14.84
C SER A 125 12.57 -10.51 13.78
N GLN A 126 13.86 -10.17 13.70
CA GLN A 126 14.82 -10.76 12.75
C GLN A 126 14.95 -12.28 12.94
N GLU A 127 15.00 -12.78 14.18
CA GLU A 127 15.07 -14.22 14.48
C GLU A 127 13.86 -14.99 13.92
N VAL A 128 12.64 -14.50 14.16
CA VAL A 128 11.41 -15.15 13.66
C VAL A 128 11.28 -15.03 12.12
N LEU A 129 11.75 -13.92 11.53
CA LEU A 129 11.77 -13.74 10.07
C LEU A 129 12.79 -14.68 9.40
N ASP A 130 13.96 -14.92 10.01
CA ASP A 130 14.94 -15.87 9.49
C ASP A 130 14.52 -17.34 9.71
N GLU A 131 13.71 -17.67 10.73
CA GLU A 131 13.00 -18.95 10.80
C GLU A 131 12.01 -19.11 9.62
N ALA A 132 11.20 -18.09 9.32
CA ALA A 132 10.31 -18.10 8.17
C ALA A 132 11.06 -18.30 6.83
N VAL A 133 12.21 -17.63 6.68
CA VAL A 133 13.08 -17.80 5.50
C VAL A 133 13.73 -19.19 5.45
N THR A 134 14.05 -19.81 6.58
CA THR A 134 14.54 -21.19 6.63
C THR A 134 13.46 -22.17 6.12
N ILE A 135 12.21 -22.01 6.57
CA ILE A 135 11.07 -22.81 6.07
C ILE A 135 10.90 -22.61 4.55
N TYR A 136 10.98 -21.36 4.07
CA TYR A 136 10.94 -21.10 2.63
C TYR A 136 12.11 -21.75 1.86
N GLN A 137 13.32 -21.77 2.43
CA GLN A 137 14.48 -22.43 1.82
C GLN A 137 14.35 -23.96 1.77
N GLU A 138 13.67 -24.58 2.74
CA GLU A 138 13.35 -26.02 2.69
C GLU A 138 12.32 -26.33 1.60
N ILE A 139 11.34 -25.45 1.37
CA ILE A 139 10.27 -25.63 0.38
C ILE A 139 10.74 -25.33 -1.05
N PHE A 140 11.44 -24.22 -1.25
CA PHE A 140 11.81 -23.70 -2.58
C PHE A 140 13.28 -23.96 -2.97
N GLY A 141 14.10 -24.43 -2.03
CA GLY A 141 15.52 -24.70 -2.21
C GLY A 141 16.42 -23.51 -1.87
N PHE A 142 17.49 -23.78 -1.12
CA PHE A 142 18.47 -22.77 -0.73
C PHE A 142 19.10 -22.07 -1.95
N GLY A 143 19.02 -20.74 -2.00
CA GLY A 143 19.61 -19.92 -3.06
C GLY A 143 18.98 -20.11 -4.45
N ASN A 144 17.82 -20.74 -4.56
CA ASN A 144 17.10 -20.97 -5.82
C ASN A 144 16.45 -19.66 -6.35
N GLU A 145 16.24 -19.56 -7.67
CA GLU A 145 15.39 -18.53 -8.30
C GLU A 145 14.00 -18.43 -7.63
N ALA A 146 13.43 -19.58 -7.23
CA ALA A 146 12.15 -19.66 -6.54
C ALA A 146 12.09 -18.89 -5.20
N MET A 147 13.23 -18.53 -4.59
CA MET A 147 13.28 -17.70 -3.38
C MET A 147 13.12 -16.19 -3.64
N ILE A 148 13.17 -15.73 -4.89
CA ILE A 148 13.04 -14.30 -5.24
C ILE A 148 11.67 -13.74 -4.81
N ASP A 149 10.58 -14.45 -5.09
CA ASP A 149 9.24 -13.97 -4.73
C ASP A 149 8.99 -14.01 -3.21
N PRO A 150 9.25 -15.11 -2.47
CA PRO A 150 9.15 -15.11 -1.00
C PRO A 150 9.91 -13.97 -0.32
N LEU A 151 11.16 -13.69 -0.75
CA LEU A 151 11.96 -12.61 -0.18
C LEU A 151 11.43 -11.21 -0.56
N SER A 152 10.91 -11.04 -1.78
CA SER A 152 10.31 -9.77 -2.22
C SER A 152 9.00 -9.49 -1.50
N ASN A 153 8.17 -10.51 -1.31
CA ASN A 153 6.91 -10.42 -0.57
C ASN A 153 7.17 -10.13 0.91
N LEU A 154 8.20 -10.74 1.50
CA LEU A 154 8.64 -10.45 2.86
C LEU A 154 9.10 -8.99 3.01
N GLY A 155 9.92 -8.51 2.07
CA GLY A 155 10.31 -7.11 1.98
C GLY A 155 9.10 -6.17 1.88
N GLN A 156 8.09 -6.54 1.08
CA GLN A 156 6.86 -5.75 0.93
C GLN A 156 6.06 -5.69 2.22
N MET A 157 5.80 -6.83 2.86
CA MET A 157 5.07 -6.89 4.14
C MET A 157 5.77 -6.08 5.23
N LEU A 158 7.11 -6.11 5.29
CA LEU A 158 7.87 -5.28 6.23
C LEU A 158 7.78 -3.78 5.86
N ALA A 159 7.80 -3.45 4.58
CA ALA A 159 7.70 -2.08 4.06
C ALA A 159 6.33 -1.43 4.33
N ASP A 160 5.25 -2.23 4.34
CA ASP A 160 3.87 -1.82 4.64
C ASP A 160 3.66 -1.56 6.16
N PHE A 161 4.45 -2.21 7.02
CA PHE A 161 4.48 -2.01 8.48
C PHE A 161 5.60 -1.04 8.93
N ASP A 162 6.13 -0.26 7.98
CA ASP A 162 7.21 0.73 8.16
C ASP A 162 8.50 0.18 8.81
N ARG A 163 8.73 -1.13 8.72
CA ARG A 163 9.97 -1.81 9.15
C ARG A 163 11.06 -1.66 8.10
N ILE A 164 11.41 -0.41 7.77
CA ILE A 164 12.23 -0.02 6.60
C ILE A 164 13.58 -0.74 6.55
N HIS A 165 14.27 -0.90 7.70
CA HIS A 165 15.57 -1.56 7.76
C HIS A 165 15.47 -3.06 7.42
N LEU A 166 14.59 -3.80 8.09
CA LEU A 166 14.30 -5.22 7.80
C LEU A 166 13.84 -5.41 6.34
N ALA A 167 12.91 -4.58 5.86
CA ALA A 167 12.42 -4.61 4.49
C ALA A 167 13.57 -4.51 3.46
N SER A 168 14.49 -3.56 3.70
CA SER A 168 15.67 -3.34 2.85
C SER A 168 16.60 -4.55 2.82
N GLN A 169 16.77 -5.27 3.94
CA GLN A 169 17.57 -6.50 3.97
C GLN A 169 16.97 -7.60 3.09
N TYR A 170 15.67 -7.88 3.21
CA TYR A 170 15.04 -8.96 2.44
C TYR A 170 14.91 -8.63 0.95
N TYR A 171 14.63 -7.37 0.59
CA TYR A 171 14.72 -6.93 -0.80
C TYR A 171 16.16 -6.99 -1.35
N ALA A 172 17.19 -6.70 -0.54
CA ALA A 172 18.60 -6.84 -0.97
C ALA A 172 18.97 -8.32 -1.23
N ARG A 173 18.55 -9.24 -0.34
CA ARG A 173 18.69 -10.70 -0.56
C ARG A 173 17.96 -11.14 -1.84
N SER A 174 16.74 -10.64 -2.07
CA SER A 174 15.97 -10.88 -3.31
C SER A 174 16.68 -10.35 -4.56
N LEU A 175 17.20 -9.10 -4.51
CA LEU A 175 17.91 -8.47 -5.63
C LEU A 175 19.16 -9.27 -6.01
N GLN A 176 19.89 -9.80 -5.03
CA GLN A 176 21.07 -10.64 -5.25
C GLN A 176 20.71 -11.91 -6.04
N LEU A 177 19.67 -12.63 -5.62
CA LEU A 177 19.18 -13.82 -6.34
C LEU A 177 18.62 -13.48 -7.72
N GLY A 178 17.87 -12.37 -7.84
CA GLY A 178 17.37 -11.88 -9.12
C GLY A 178 18.49 -11.59 -10.12
N LYS A 179 19.54 -10.89 -9.68
CA LYS A 179 20.71 -10.60 -10.52
C LYS A 179 21.48 -11.87 -10.92
N ALA A 180 21.55 -12.86 -10.03
CA ALA A 180 22.26 -14.13 -10.27
C ALA A 180 21.53 -15.07 -11.24
N HIS A 181 20.21 -15.22 -11.10
CA HIS A 181 19.42 -16.20 -11.87
C HIS A 181 18.72 -15.60 -13.09
N LEU A 182 18.15 -14.40 -12.96
CA LEU A 182 17.40 -13.73 -14.04
C LEU A 182 18.29 -12.82 -14.91
N GLY A 183 19.46 -12.46 -14.40
CA GLY A 183 20.37 -11.49 -14.99
C GLY A 183 20.04 -10.03 -14.62
N GLY A 184 21.07 -9.18 -14.61
CA GLY A 184 20.98 -7.81 -14.10
C GLY A 184 19.97 -6.89 -14.79
N ASN A 185 19.60 -7.18 -16.04
CA ASN A 185 18.68 -6.37 -16.83
C ASN A 185 17.24 -6.91 -16.83
N ALA A 186 16.91 -7.93 -16.02
CA ALA A 186 15.54 -8.44 -15.95
C ALA A 186 14.56 -7.40 -15.35
N SER A 187 13.36 -7.27 -15.90
CA SER A 187 12.34 -6.33 -15.39
C SER A 187 12.03 -6.53 -13.90
N LYS A 188 12.09 -7.77 -13.40
CA LYS A 188 11.94 -8.12 -11.99
C LYS A 188 13.08 -7.57 -11.11
N VAL A 189 14.32 -7.57 -11.61
CA VAL A 189 15.47 -6.93 -10.95
C VAL A 189 15.28 -5.41 -10.90
N GLY A 190 14.79 -4.80 -11.98
CA GLY A 190 14.40 -3.39 -12.00
C GLY A 190 13.31 -3.06 -10.98
N ALA A 191 12.28 -3.91 -10.87
CA ALA A 191 11.20 -3.75 -9.88
C ALA A 191 11.71 -3.86 -8.43
N ILE A 192 12.57 -4.84 -8.11
CA ILE A 192 13.16 -4.98 -6.77
C ILE A 192 14.07 -3.79 -6.44
N SER A 193 14.86 -3.31 -7.42
CA SER A 193 15.69 -2.11 -7.22
C SER A 193 14.84 -0.86 -6.99
N LEU A 194 13.67 -0.77 -7.62
CA LEU A 194 12.71 0.33 -7.39
C LEU A 194 12.16 0.36 -5.96
N GLU A 195 11.83 -0.80 -5.39
CA GLU A 195 11.37 -0.87 -3.98
C GLU A 195 12.48 -0.49 -3.01
N LEU A 196 13.73 -0.92 -3.26
CA LEU A 196 14.90 -0.46 -2.49
C LEU A 196 15.13 1.05 -2.62
N GLY A 197 14.92 1.62 -3.81
CA GLY A 197 14.98 3.07 -4.03
C GLY A 197 13.90 3.83 -3.25
N ALA A 198 12.68 3.31 -3.21
CA ALA A 198 11.57 3.88 -2.43
C ALA A 198 11.80 3.79 -0.91
N LEU A 199 12.38 2.67 -0.44
CA LEU A 199 12.77 2.50 0.97
C LEU A 199 13.90 3.45 1.37
N ALA A 200 14.94 3.56 0.54
CA ALA A 200 16.03 4.50 0.75
C ALA A 200 15.53 5.96 0.74
N LEU A 201 14.56 6.31 -0.10
CA LEU A 201 13.97 7.66 -0.13
C LEU A 201 13.16 7.96 1.15
N ARG A 202 12.38 7.00 1.65
CA ARG A 202 11.70 7.13 2.96
C ARG A 202 12.69 7.27 4.12
N ALA A 203 13.85 6.61 4.04
CA ALA A 203 14.92 6.71 5.03
C ALA A 203 15.84 7.92 4.85
N GLU A 204 15.52 8.84 3.94
CA GLU A 204 16.35 10.02 3.57
C GLU A 204 17.79 9.67 3.15
N GLN A 205 18.02 8.44 2.67
CA GLN A 205 19.29 7.95 2.13
C GLN A 205 19.42 8.35 0.65
N PHE A 206 19.43 9.67 0.41
CA PHE A 206 19.27 10.30 -0.91
C PHE A 206 20.18 9.72 -2.01
N ASP A 207 21.48 9.52 -1.75
CA ASP A 207 22.41 8.95 -2.74
C ASP A 207 22.02 7.53 -3.17
N THR A 208 21.58 6.70 -2.21
CA THR A 208 21.15 5.33 -2.46
C THR A 208 19.80 5.31 -3.18
N ALA A 209 18.87 6.18 -2.76
CA ALA A 209 17.57 6.35 -3.39
C ALA A 209 17.71 6.70 -4.87
N TYR A 210 18.47 7.75 -5.19
CA TYR A 210 18.69 8.20 -6.56
C TYR A 210 19.33 7.10 -7.43
N SER A 211 20.42 6.50 -6.95
CA SER A 211 21.10 5.42 -7.69
C SER A 211 20.18 4.25 -8.01
N ARG A 212 19.36 3.81 -7.04
CA ARG A 212 18.42 2.70 -7.20
C ARG A 212 17.24 3.02 -8.12
N ILE A 213 16.65 4.21 -8.00
CA ILE A 213 15.51 4.61 -8.84
C ILE A 213 15.97 4.79 -10.30
N ILE A 214 17.17 5.33 -10.54
CA ILE A 214 17.74 5.45 -11.89
C ILE A 214 18.07 4.06 -12.48
N GLU A 215 18.77 3.18 -11.74
CA GLU A 215 19.03 1.79 -12.16
C GLU A 215 17.73 1.06 -12.55
N ALA A 216 16.71 1.17 -11.69
CA ALA A 216 15.39 0.60 -11.94
C ALA A 216 14.76 1.16 -13.21
N ARG A 217 14.74 2.49 -13.38
CA ARG A 217 14.14 3.17 -14.54
C ARG A 217 14.82 2.75 -15.84
N GLU A 218 16.15 2.68 -15.87
CA GLU A 218 16.93 2.25 -17.04
C GLU A 218 16.61 0.81 -17.45
N ILE A 219 16.53 -0.11 -16.49
CA ILE A 219 16.13 -1.50 -16.73
C ILE A 219 14.69 -1.54 -17.29
N LEU A 220 13.75 -0.89 -16.60
CA LEU A 220 12.31 -0.96 -16.92
C LEU A 220 11.95 -0.29 -18.26
N LEU A 221 12.73 0.70 -18.73
CA LEU A 221 12.59 1.32 -20.06
C LEU A 221 12.76 0.31 -21.21
N SER A 222 13.44 -0.81 -20.96
CA SER A 222 13.64 -1.87 -21.96
C SER A 222 12.41 -2.80 -22.14
N TYR A 223 11.32 -2.57 -21.38
CA TYR A 223 10.17 -3.48 -21.30
C TYR A 223 8.83 -2.80 -21.59
N PHE A 224 7.98 -3.51 -22.35
CA PHE A 224 6.67 -3.04 -22.81
C PHE A 224 5.47 -3.78 -22.19
N ASP A 225 5.66 -4.51 -21.10
CA ASP A 225 4.56 -5.13 -20.35
C ASP A 225 3.86 -4.10 -19.42
N ALA A 226 2.73 -4.51 -18.81
CA ALA A 226 1.93 -3.63 -17.97
C ALA A 226 2.56 -3.37 -16.58
N GLY A 227 3.33 -4.32 -16.04
CA GLY A 227 4.05 -4.15 -14.78
C GLY A 227 5.20 -3.17 -14.94
N SER A 228 6.03 -3.35 -15.97
CA SER A 228 7.16 -2.44 -16.24
C SER A 228 6.70 -1.00 -16.52
N ARG A 229 5.61 -0.81 -17.27
CA ARG A 229 5.00 0.53 -17.44
C ARG A 229 4.53 1.14 -16.12
N SER A 230 3.84 0.38 -15.27
CA SER A 230 3.38 0.85 -13.95
C SER A 230 4.58 1.25 -13.07
N ASN A 231 5.64 0.45 -13.09
CA ASN A 231 6.87 0.73 -12.35
C ASN A 231 7.64 1.93 -12.92
N LEU A 232 7.60 2.18 -14.23
CA LEU A 232 8.15 3.41 -14.82
C LEU A 232 7.39 4.67 -14.36
N VAL A 233 6.06 4.62 -14.24
CA VAL A 233 5.29 5.73 -13.65
C VAL A 233 5.73 5.94 -12.20
N ARG A 234 5.82 4.87 -11.40
CA ARG A 234 6.28 4.94 -10.01
C ARG A 234 7.72 5.46 -9.89
N ALA A 235 8.63 5.07 -10.77
CA ALA A 235 10.01 5.58 -10.77
C ALA A 235 10.08 7.09 -11.06
N ASN A 236 9.25 7.59 -11.97
CA ASN A 236 9.16 9.03 -12.21
C ASN A 236 8.54 9.79 -11.03
N LEU A 237 7.50 9.25 -10.38
CA LEU A 237 6.95 9.82 -9.15
C LEU A 237 7.99 9.90 -8.02
N LEU A 238 8.78 8.85 -7.82
CA LEU A 238 9.85 8.79 -6.81
C LEU A 238 11.03 9.73 -7.13
N LEU A 239 11.36 9.95 -8.42
CA LEU A 239 12.35 10.95 -8.81
C LEU A 239 11.84 12.37 -8.54
N GLY A 240 10.56 12.64 -8.81
CA GLY A 240 9.92 13.91 -8.45
C GLY A 240 10.01 14.19 -6.95
N ASP A 241 9.60 13.24 -6.11
CA ASP A 241 9.70 13.34 -4.64
C ASP A 241 11.16 13.51 -4.17
N TYR A 242 12.10 12.75 -4.73
CA TYR A 242 13.54 12.93 -4.48
C TYR A 242 14.03 14.36 -4.80
N PHE A 243 13.65 14.90 -5.96
CA PHE A 243 14.08 16.24 -6.37
C PHE A 243 13.41 17.33 -5.54
N LEU A 244 12.14 17.19 -5.14
CA LEU A 244 11.50 18.10 -4.20
C LEU A 244 12.18 18.10 -2.82
N LYS A 245 12.38 16.90 -2.23
CA LYS A 245 13.06 16.74 -0.93
C LYS A 245 14.49 17.30 -0.92
N THR A 246 15.20 17.20 -2.04
CA THR A 246 16.55 17.76 -2.22
C THR A 246 16.57 19.19 -2.77
N LYS A 247 15.40 19.85 -2.88
CA LYS A 247 15.22 21.24 -3.35
C LYS A 247 15.74 21.52 -4.77
N GLN A 248 15.79 20.48 -5.59
CA GLN A 248 16.16 20.46 -7.02
C GLN A 248 14.90 20.64 -7.88
N TYR A 249 14.17 21.75 -7.68
CA TYR A 249 12.83 21.94 -8.21
C TYR A 249 12.75 21.88 -9.75
N GLU A 250 13.77 22.36 -10.46
CA GLU A 250 13.85 22.29 -11.93
C GLU A 250 13.87 20.83 -12.42
N GLN A 251 14.69 19.98 -11.80
CA GLN A 251 14.77 18.56 -12.12
C GLN A 251 13.51 17.76 -11.71
N ALA A 252 12.71 18.26 -10.77
CA ALA A 252 11.44 17.62 -10.39
C ALA A 252 10.38 17.67 -11.50
N VAL A 253 10.36 18.73 -12.32
CA VAL A 253 9.27 19.01 -13.27
C VAL A 253 9.14 17.92 -14.34
N GLU A 254 10.21 17.57 -15.04
CA GLU A 254 10.17 16.58 -16.14
C GLU A 254 9.59 15.21 -15.72
N PRO A 255 10.12 14.51 -14.69
CA PRO A 255 9.60 13.20 -14.31
C PRO A 255 8.15 13.28 -13.81
N LEU A 256 7.77 14.33 -13.06
CA LEU A 256 6.38 14.51 -12.61
C LEU A 256 5.41 14.74 -13.79
N LEU A 257 5.81 15.46 -14.83
CA LEU A 257 5.01 15.62 -16.06
C LEU A 257 4.90 14.30 -16.86
N ILE A 258 6.00 13.54 -16.96
CA ILE A 258 5.98 12.21 -17.59
C ILE A 258 5.01 11.28 -16.85
N ALA A 259 5.06 11.25 -15.51
CA ALA A 259 4.12 10.49 -14.70
C ALA A 259 2.67 10.95 -14.91
N LEU A 260 2.43 12.27 -14.98
CA LEU A 260 1.09 12.85 -15.19
C LEU A 260 0.47 12.43 -16.52
N GLN A 261 1.26 12.33 -17.58
CA GLN A 261 0.78 11.90 -18.91
C GLN A 261 0.20 10.48 -18.86
N TRP A 262 0.87 9.56 -18.17
CA TRP A 262 0.39 8.18 -17.97
C TRP A 262 -0.82 8.11 -17.03
N LEU A 263 -0.78 8.83 -15.91
CA LEU A 263 -1.88 8.92 -14.95
C LEU A 263 -3.15 9.50 -15.58
N SER A 264 -3.03 10.40 -16.57
CA SER A 264 -4.18 10.93 -17.30
C SER A 264 -4.89 9.88 -18.16
N ARG A 265 -4.20 8.79 -18.54
CA ARG A 265 -4.77 7.67 -19.31
C ARG A 265 -5.33 6.57 -18.42
N TYR A 266 -4.74 6.34 -17.25
CA TYR A 266 -5.16 5.34 -16.27
C TYR A 266 -5.25 5.97 -14.86
N PRO A 267 -6.27 6.82 -14.61
CA PRO A 267 -6.30 7.67 -13.43
C PRO A 267 -6.58 6.91 -12.14
N ASN A 268 -5.57 6.89 -11.26
CA ASN A 268 -5.79 6.76 -9.82
C ASN A 268 -5.95 8.16 -9.23
N ALA A 269 -7.15 8.52 -8.79
CA ALA A 269 -7.48 9.88 -8.38
C ALA A 269 -6.59 10.45 -7.27
N ASN A 270 -6.12 9.61 -6.34
CA ASN A 270 -5.23 10.06 -5.26
C ASN A 270 -3.81 10.32 -5.76
N ILE A 271 -3.25 9.40 -6.56
CA ILE A 271 -1.90 9.54 -7.11
C ILE A 271 -1.83 10.73 -8.08
N THR A 272 -2.85 10.92 -8.93
CA THR A 272 -2.94 12.09 -9.82
C THR A 272 -3.02 13.40 -9.04
N LEU A 273 -3.76 13.43 -7.93
CA LEU A 273 -3.83 14.60 -7.04
C LEU A 273 -2.46 14.91 -6.41
N GLN A 274 -1.81 13.90 -5.83
CA GLN A 274 -0.48 14.05 -5.21
C GLN A 274 0.57 14.52 -6.23
N ASN A 275 0.60 13.94 -7.43
CA ASN A 275 1.52 14.34 -8.48
C ASN A 275 1.29 15.79 -8.97
N ARG A 276 0.03 16.25 -9.03
CA ARG A 276 -0.28 17.66 -9.35
C ARG A 276 0.12 18.62 -8.24
N VAL A 277 0.00 18.22 -6.97
CA VAL A 277 0.50 19.00 -5.82
C VAL A 277 2.03 19.11 -5.86
N ALA A 278 2.74 18.02 -6.15
CA ALA A 278 4.19 18.02 -6.34
C ALA A 278 4.64 18.96 -7.49
N LEU A 279 3.90 19.01 -8.60
CA LEU A 279 4.17 19.97 -9.68
C LEU A 279 3.89 21.43 -9.28
N ILE A 280 2.83 21.70 -8.51
CA ILE A 280 2.56 23.03 -7.95
C ILE A 280 3.73 23.46 -7.05
N GLU A 281 4.21 22.59 -6.17
CA GLU A 281 5.35 22.85 -5.29
C GLU A 281 6.63 23.16 -6.08
N ALA A 282 6.95 22.36 -7.10
CA ALA A 282 8.08 22.62 -7.98
C ALA A 282 7.97 23.97 -8.69
N TYR A 283 6.81 24.26 -9.30
CA TYR A 283 6.61 25.50 -10.05
C TYR A 283 6.58 26.76 -9.19
N GLU A 284 5.96 26.75 -8.00
CA GLU A 284 5.98 27.92 -7.11
C GLU A 284 7.39 28.22 -6.58
N ASN A 285 8.19 27.20 -6.28
CA ASN A 285 9.59 27.39 -5.89
C ASN A 285 10.48 27.89 -7.04
N LEU A 286 10.08 27.68 -8.29
CA LEU A 286 10.72 28.25 -9.49
C LEU A 286 10.18 29.64 -9.87
N GLY A 287 9.14 30.14 -9.21
CA GLY A 287 8.44 31.38 -9.59
C GLY A 287 7.54 31.24 -10.83
N MET A 288 7.26 30.00 -11.26
CA MET A 288 6.46 29.62 -12.43
C MET A 288 4.97 29.50 -12.07
N SER A 289 4.41 30.56 -11.48
CA SER A 289 3.05 30.51 -10.93
C SER A 289 1.95 30.39 -12.01
N GLU A 290 2.24 30.66 -13.29
CA GLU A 290 1.29 30.45 -14.40
C GLU A 290 1.08 28.95 -14.66
N GLU A 291 2.16 28.18 -14.78
CA GLU A 291 2.18 26.74 -14.97
C GLU A 291 1.52 26.00 -13.78
N SER A 292 1.83 26.44 -12.56
CA SER A 292 1.16 26.00 -11.33
C SER A 292 -0.38 26.22 -11.35
N THR A 293 -0.86 27.27 -12.02
CA THR A 293 -2.29 27.59 -12.10
C THR A 293 -3.09 26.52 -12.83
N GLU A 294 -2.53 25.92 -13.89
CA GLU A 294 -3.18 24.82 -14.62
C GLU A 294 -3.54 23.65 -13.69
N HIS A 295 -2.62 23.31 -12.79
CA HIS A 295 -2.79 22.21 -11.85
C HIS A 295 -3.73 22.56 -10.71
N CYS A 296 -3.72 23.81 -10.22
CA CYS A 296 -4.70 24.31 -9.26
C CYS A 296 -6.13 24.20 -9.83
N LEU A 297 -6.33 24.64 -11.07
CA LEU A 297 -7.61 24.55 -11.79
C LEU A 297 -8.04 23.11 -12.07
N SER A 298 -7.11 22.23 -12.44
CA SER A 298 -7.39 20.81 -12.66
C SER A 298 -7.84 20.12 -11.36
N ILE A 299 -7.23 20.44 -10.22
CA ILE A 299 -7.66 19.91 -8.92
C ILE A 299 -9.02 20.50 -8.53
N GLY A 300 -9.23 21.81 -8.71
CA GLY A 300 -10.49 22.48 -8.38
C GLY A 300 -11.68 21.94 -9.18
N SER A 301 -11.54 21.80 -10.50
CA SER A 301 -12.61 21.29 -11.39
C SER A 301 -13.02 19.85 -11.08
N SER A 302 -12.10 19.04 -10.52
CA SER A 302 -12.39 17.68 -10.08
C SER A 302 -13.13 17.59 -8.73
N ARG A 303 -13.15 18.67 -7.94
CA ARG A 303 -13.64 18.69 -6.55
C ARG A 303 -14.98 19.41 -6.42
N ARG A 304 -15.91 18.80 -5.69
CA ARG A 304 -17.16 19.45 -5.26
C ARG A 304 -16.96 20.10 -3.89
N VAL A 305 -16.67 21.39 -3.89
CA VAL A 305 -16.52 22.23 -2.68
C VAL A 305 -17.81 23.03 -2.46
N ARG A 306 -18.35 23.00 -1.24
CA ARG A 306 -19.55 23.80 -0.90
C ARG A 306 -19.18 25.27 -0.73
N GLU A 307 -20.15 26.18 -0.90
CA GLU A 307 -19.93 27.63 -0.84
C GLU A 307 -19.24 28.11 0.44
N ASN A 308 -19.59 27.53 1.59
CA ASN A 308 -19.05 27.88 2.91
C ASN A 308 -17.98 26.87 3.41
N GLU A 309 -17.44 26.03 2.53
CA GLU A 309 -16.41 25.06 2.90
C GLU A 309 -15.03 25.73 2.86
N ARG A 310 -14.19 25.45 3.88
CA ARG A 310 -12.83 25.99 3.94
C ARG A 310 -11.93 25.25 2.96
N LEU A 311 -11.35 25.99 2.03
CA LEU A 311 -10.36 25.48 1.09
C LEU A 311 -9.10 25.06 1.86
N ARG A 312 -8.54 23.91 1.48
CA ARG A 312 -7.22 23.48 1.94
C ARG A 312 -6.18 23.99 0.94
N PRO A 313 -5.05 24.55 1.40
CA PRO A 313 -3.98 24.94 0.49
C PRO A 313 -3.41 23.70 -0.23
N LEU A 314 -2.97 23.91 -1.46
CA LEU A 314 -2.19 22.97 -2.26
C LEU A 314 -0.70 23.22 -2.12
N TYR A 315 -0.31 24.48 -1.87
CA TYR A 315 1.05 24.90 -1.56
C TYR A 315 1.00 25.95 -0.46
N THR A 316 1.94 25.84 0.49
CA THR A 316 2.10 26.73 1.63
C THR A 316 3.56 27.12 1.77
N VAL A 317 3.82 28.34 2.22
CA VAL A 317 5.15 28.81 2.60
C VAL A 317 5.22 28.85 4.12
N GLU A 318 6.24 28.21 4.69
CA GLU A 318 6.52 28.25 6.12
C GLU A 318 6.74 29.70 6.59
N LEU A 319 6.31 30.00 7.80
CA LEU A 319 6.49 31.31 8.39
C LEU A 319 7.93 31.42 8.88
N ASP A 320 8.74 32.31 8.29
CA ASP A 320 10.04 32.63 8.86
C ASP A 320 9.85 33.38 10.18
N THR A 321 10.07 32.67 11.28
CA THR A 321 10.01 33.18 12.64
C THR A 321 11.38 33.18 13.32
N ALA A 322 12.48 32.98 12.59
CA ALA A 322 13.81 32.82 13.17
C ALA A 322 14.27 34.05 13.97
N GLU A 323 13.78 35.25 13.61
CA GLU A 323 14.06 36.52 14.30
C GLU A 323 13.02 36.89 15.39
N LEU A 324 12.00 36.05 15.62
CA LEU A 324 10.89 36.34 16.54
C LEU A 324 11.03 35.58 17.87
N PRO A 325 10.82 36.23 19.04
CA PRO A 325 10.81 35.54 20.32
C PRO A 325 9.63 34.55 20.41
N ALA A 326 9.91 33.27 20.68
CA ALA A 326 8.89 32.21 20.75
C ALA A 326 7.76 32.45 21.77
N ALA A 327 7.95 33.37 22.72
CA ALA A 327 6.94 33.76 23.72
C ALA A 327 6.02 34.93 23.27
N SER A 328 6.15 35.43 22.03
CA SER A 328 5.50 36.68 21.59
C SER A 328 4.13 36.52 20.92
N TYR A 329 3.62 35.30 20.78
CA TYR A 329 2.32 34.99 20.19
C TYR A 329 1.80 33.62 20.67
N LYS A 330 0.49 33.38 20.54
CA LYS A 330 -0.10 32.03 20.61
C LYS A 330 -0.43 31.57 19.19
N GLU A 331 -0.35 30.27 18.94
CA GLU A 331 -0.66 29.70 17.62
C GLU A 331 -2.10 29.99 17.17
N ASP A 332 -3.08 29.88 18.08
CA ASP A 332 -4.48 30.24 17.80
C ASP A 332 -4.69 31.73 17.46
N ASP A 333 -3.72 32.61 17.79
CA ASP A 333 -3.74 34.03 17.43
C ASP A 333 -3.09 34.30 16.05
N LEU A 334 -2.39 33.33 15.44
CA LEU A 334 -1.79 33.46 14.10
C LEU A 334 -2.80 33.21 12.98
N ARG A 335 -3.87 34.02 12.94
CA ARG A 335 -5.00 33.85 12.03
C ARG A 335 -5.06 34.93 10.98
N VAL A 336 -5.17 34.53 9.71
CA VAL A 336 -5.30 35.43 8.56
C VAL A 336 -6.54 35.06 7.76
N ALA A 337 -7.41 36.05 7.53
CA ALA A 337 -8.56 35.94 6.63
C ALA A 337 -8.20 36.46 5.25
N PHE A 338 -8.78 35.89 4.20
CA PHE A 338 -8.50 36.26 2.81
C PHE A 338 -9.60 35.80 1.84
N THR A 339 -9.47 36.22 0.58
CA THR A 339 -10.23 35.70 -0.55
C THR A 339 -9.33 34.83 -1.42
N VAL A 340 -9.84 33.71 -1.93
CA VAL A 340 -9.19 32.93 -3.01
C VAL A 340 -9.84 33.31 -4.32
N ASP A 341 -9.06 33.70 -5.32
CA ASP A 341 -9.59 34.08 -6.64
C ASP A 341 -9.84 32.88 -7.58
N ARG A 342 -10.16 33.18 -8.84
CA ARG A 342 -10.50 32.17 -9.86
C ARG A 342 -9.28 31.34 -10.30
N GLU A 343 -8.07 31.80 -10.02
CA GLU A 343 -6.79 31.16 -10.38
C GLU A 343 -6.16 30.44 -9.17
N GLY A 344 -6.79 30.53 -7.98
CA GLY A 344 -6.30 29.93 -6.76
C GLY A 344 -5.26 30.76 -6.01
N PHE A 345 -5.12 32.05 -6.31
CA PHE A 345 -4.26 32.97 -5.56
C PHE A 345 -5.00 33.59 -4.36
N VAL A 346 -4.23 33.93 -3.33
CA VAL A 346 -4.70 34.67 -2.16
C VAL A 346 -4.77 36.17 -2.47
N ARG A 347 -5.96 36.75 -2.28
CA ARG A 347 -6.26 38.18 -2.43
C ARG A 347 -6.73 38.78 -1.11
N ASP A 348 -6.40 40.06 -0.93
CA ASP A 348 -6.80 40.90 0.19
C ASP A 348 -6.66 40.25 1.59
N PRO A 349 -5.48 39.68 1.93
CA PRO A 349 -5.28 39.05 3.23
C PRO A 349 -5.23 40.08 4.36
N VAL A 350 -5.87 39.76 5.48
CA VAL A 350 -5.96 40.59 6.69
C VAL A 350 -5.74 39.71 7.92
N VAL A 351 -4.85 40.12 8.83
CA VAL A 351 -4.66 39.44 10.12
C VAL A 351 -5.90 39.68 11.00
N ILE A 352 -6.52 38.60 11.46
CA ILE A 352 -7.76 38.61 12.27
C ILE A 352 -7.58 38.04 13.68
N GLY A 353 -6.44 37.43 13.99
CA GLY A 353 -6.09 37.00 15.33
C GLY A 353 -5.35 38.07 16.13
N ASN A 354 -5.17 37.84 17.43
CA ASN A 354 -4.65 38.84 18.37
C ASN A 354 -3.10 38.94 18.32
N VAL A 355 -2.59 39.51 17.22
CA VAL A 355 -1.16 39.77 17.01
C VAL A 355 -0.89 41.25 17.19
N ASP A 356 -0.02 41.62 18.14
CA ASP A 356 0.39 43.02 18.35
C ASP A 356 1.67 43.39 17.56
N ASN A 357 2.47 42.41 17.15
CA ASN A 357 3.75 42.63 16.48
C ASN A 357 3.56 42.87 14.96
N GLU A 358 3.80 44.10 14.51
CA GLU A 358 3.69 44.52 13.10
C GLU A 358 4.67 43.80 12.15
N ILE A 359 5.85 43.39 12.63
CA ILE A 359 6.79 42.60 11.83
C ILE A 359 6.19 41.22 11.58
N LEU A 360 5.66 40.56 12.62
CA LEU A 360 4.97 39.27 12.50
C LEU A 360 3.72 39.38 11.61
N LYS A 361 2.89 40.44 11.74
CA LYS A 361 1.78 40.69 10.79
C LYS A 361 2.28 40.75 9.35
N THR A 362 3.38 41.45 9.09
CA THR A 362 3.97 41.56 7.76
C THR A 362 4.42 40.19 7.23
N HIS A 363 5.04 39.36 8.07
CA HIS A 363 5.46 38.00 7.69
C HIS A 363 4.27 37.07 7.42
N LEU A 364 3.24 37.08 8.26
CA LEU A 364 1.98 36.34 8.05
C LEU A 364 1.33 36.71 6.71
N LEU A 365 1.22 38.01 6.43
CA LEU A 365 0.65 38.52 5.19
C LEU A 365 1.53 38.22 3.96
N HIS A 366 2.85 38.19 4.11
CA HIS A 366 3.78 37.81 3.04
C HIS A 366 3.73 36.31 2.72
N ALA A 367 3.70 35.46 3.76
CA ALA A 367 3.60 34.01 3.61
C ALA A 367 2.29 33.59 2.94
N VAL A 368 1.14 34.06 3.45
CA VAL A 368 -0.17 33.65 2.92
C VAL A 368 -0.38 34.10 1.47
N ARG A 369 0.21 35.23 1.04
CA ARG A 369 0.15 35.69 -0.37
C ARG A 369 0.76 34.72 -1.37
N LYS A 370 1.68 33.86 -0.93
CA LYS A 370 2.32 32.82 -1.75
C LYS A 370 1.56 31.49 -1.75
N PHE A 371 0.51 31.34 -0.94
CA PHE A 371 -0.22 30.09 -0.88
C PHE A 371 -1.03 29.88 -2.17
N ARG A 372 -1.08 28.63 -2.65
CA ARG A 372 -1.94 28.23 -3.77
C ARG A 372 -3.09 27.38 -3.27
N PHE A 373 -4.26 27.55 -3.86
CA PHE A 373 -5.47 26.81 -3.53
C PHE A 373 -6.10 26.21 -4.78
N ALA A 374 -6.83 25.10 -4.62
CA ALA A 374 -7.80 24.68 -5.64
C ALA A 374 -8.99 25.66 -5.60
N PRO A 375 -9.26 26.44 -6.67
CA PRO A 375 -10.43 27.31 -6.67
C PRO A 375 -11.71 26.48 -6.73
N ARG A 376 -12.81 27.03 -6.19
CA ARG A 376 -14.14 26.42 -6.26
C ARG A 376 -14.69 26.56 -7.68
N PHE A 377 -15.47 25.58 -8.13
CA PHE A 377 -16.14 25.61 -9.44
C PHE A 377 -17.66 25.66 -9.29
N VAL A 378 -18.34 26.40 -10.17
CA VAL A 378 -19.80 26.47 -10.33
C VAL A 378 -20.10 26.41 -11.82
N ASP A 379 -20.99 25.50 -12.23
CA ASP A 379 -21.44 25.31 -13.63
C ASP A 379 -20.31 25.15 -14.68
N GLY A 380 -19.13 24.71 -14.23
CA GLY A 380 -17.94 24.50 -15.06
C GLY A 380 -16.89 25.62 -14.98
N ASP A 381 -17.26 26.77 -14.43
CA ASP A 381 -16.39 27.93 -14.26
C ASP A 381 -15.76 27.97 -12.86
N ALA A 382 -14.47 28.31 -12.78
CA ALA A 382 -13.82 28.66 -11.51
C ALA A 382 -14.43 29.97 -10.96
N VAL A 383 -14.63 30.05 -9.64
CA VAL A 383 -15.24 31.21 -8.97
C VAL A 383 -14.46 31.64 -7.74
N THR A 384 -14.42 32.96 -7.53
CA THR A 384 -13.86 33.57 -6.32
C THR A 384 -14.56 33.03 -5.07
N THR A 385 -13.78 32.67 -4.06
CA THR A 385 -14.25 32.13 -2.79
C THR A 385 -13.80 33.04 -1.65
N GLN A 386 -14.75 33.75 -1.06
CA GLN A 386 -14.52 34.72 0.02
C GLN A 386 -14.46 34.03 1.39
N ASN A 387 -14.19 34.82 2.43
CA ASN A 387 -14.26 34.43 3.85
C ASN A 387 -13.43 33.18 4.18
N GLN A 388 -12.31 32.99 3.49
CA GLN A 388 -11.35 31.94 3.82
C GLN A 388 -10.50 32.40 5.00
N GLU A 389 -10.06 31.47 5.84
CA GLU A 389 -9.04 31.75 6.85
C GLU A 389 -8.03 30.61 6.92
N TYR A 390 -6.82 30.96 7.34
CA TYR A 390 -5.77 30.01 7.69
C TYR A 390 -5.26 30.31 9.10
N VAL A 391 -4.92 29.26 9.83
CA VAL A 391 -4.31 29.31 11.16
C VAL A 391 -2.90 28.75 11.00
N PHE A 392 -1.89 29.57 11.23
CA PHE A 392 -0.51 29.07 11.25
C PHE A 392 -0.28 28.29 12.54
N ARG A 393 0.33 27.11 12.42
CA ARG A 393 0.73 26.24 13.52
C ARG A 393 2.20 25.91 13.33
N ASN A 394 2.94 25.77 14.43
CA ASN A 394 4.32 25.28 14.41
C ASN A 394 4.37 23.76 14.24
#